data_AF-A0A851N570-F1
#
_entry.id   AF-A0A851N570-F1
#
_cell.length_a   1.000
_cell.length_b   1.000
_cell.length_c   1.000
_cell.angle_alpha   90.00
_cell.angle_beta   90.00
_cell.angle_gamma   90.00
#
_symmetry.space_group_name_H-M   'P 1'
#
loop_
_entity.id
_entity.type
_entity.pdbx_description
1 polymer ?
#
loop_
_entity_poly.entity_id
_entity_poly.type
_entity_poly.pdbx_seq_one_letter_code
_entity_poly.pdbx_strand_id
1 'polypeptide(L)' 'CPLPAQGPQCERCRPLFVGSALRGGTCRPCSTFCHHNSPVCLTRAELERARGDPRRYPLQ' A
#
# COMPACT_ATOMS: atom_id res chain seq x y z
N CYS A 1 -14.25 -3.38 -2.12
CA CYS A 1 -13.06 -4.15 -2.54
C CYS A 1 -12.70 -5.14 -1.44
N PRO A 2 -12.36 -6.40 -1.77
CA PRO A 2 -11.76 -7.29 -0.80
C PRO A 2 -10.44 -6.70 -0.31
N LEU A 3 -10.16 -6.83 1.00
CA LEU A 3 -8.85 -6.50 1.53
C LEU A 3 -7.83 -7.50 0.99
N PRO A 4 -6.59 -7.09 0.69
CA PRO A 4 -5.94 -5.78 0.89
C PRO A 4 -6.06 -4.74 -0.27
N ALA A 5 -7.14 -4.73 -1.06
CA ALA A 5 -7.35 -3.73 -2.13
C ALA A 5 -8.15 -2.49 -1.67
N GLN A 6 -7.97 -1.37 -2.37
CA GLN A 6 -8.61 -0.07 -2.16
C GLN A 6 -8.78 0.72 -3.47
N GLY A 7 -9.46 1.86 -3.39
CA GLY A 7 -9.76 2.72 -4.54
C GLY A 7 -11.20 2.53 -5.04
N PRO A 8 -11.73 3.49 -5.81
CA PRO A 8 -13.10 3.46 -6.34
C PRO A 8 -13.40 2.23 -7.20
N GLN A 9 -12.40 1.64 -7.85
CA GLN A 9 -12.52 0.43 -8.67
C GLN A 9 -11.65 -0.72 -8.16
N CYS A 10 -11.21 -0.67 -6.91
CA CYS A 10 -10.30 -1.67 -6.33
C CYS A 10 -8.98 -1.79 -7.11
N GLU A 11 -8.55 -0.69 -7.72
CA GLU A 11 -7.42 -0.64 -8.62
C GLU A 11 -6.08 -0.44 -7.90
N ARG A 12 -6.11 -0.18 -6.59
CA ARG A 12 -4.93 0.10 -5.76
C ARG A 12 -4.84 -0.85 -4.59
N CYS A 13 -3.64 -1.04 -4.08
CA CYS A 13 -3.43 -1.75 -2.82
C CYS A 13 -3.54 -0.77 -1.64
N ARG A 14 -3.93 -1.29 -0.47
CA ARG A 14 -3.89 -0.52 0.78
C ARG A 14 -2.48 -0.04 1.10
N PRO A 15 -2.32 1.03 1.91
CA PRO A 15 -1.00 1.44 2.38
C PRO A 15 -0.25 0.24 2.96
N LEU A 16 1.06 0.17 2.71
CA LEU A 16 1.92 -0.95 3.13
C LEU A 16 1.69 -2.28 2.40
N PHE A 17 0.90 -2.29 1.34
CA PHE A 17 0.73 -3.43 0.44
C PHE A 17 1.11 -3.05 -0.99
N VAL A 18 1.77 -3.96 -1.69
CA VAL A 18 2.27 -3.76 -3.05
C VAL A 18 1.78 -4.84 -3.99
N GLY A 19 1.75 -4.52 -5.28
CA GLY A 19 1.24 -5.40 -6.34
C GLY A 19 0.12 -4.73 -7.13
N SER A 20 -0.50 -5.52 -8.00
CA SER A 20 -1.69 -5.12 -8.75
C SER A 20 -2.92 -5.66 -8.02
N ALA A 21 -3.92 -4.83 -7.78
CA ALA A 21 -5.24 -5.28 -7.35
C ALA A 21 -6.17 -5.62 -8.54
N LEU A 22 -5.69 -5.42 -9.77
CA LEU A 22 -6.44 -5.64 -11.01
C LEU A 22 -6.17 -7.04 -11.60
N ARG A 23 -7.20 -7.62 -12.24
CA ARG A 23 -7.16 -8.83 -13.10
C ARG A 23 -6.37 -10.00 -12.49
N GLY A 24 -6.75 -10.44 -11.29
CA GLY A 24 -6.11 -11.59 -10.63
C GLY A 24 -4.74 -11.29 -10.00
N GLY A 25 -4.30 -10.02 -10.03
CA GLY A 25 -3.22 -9.56 -9.18
C GLY A 25 -3.61 -9.60 -7.70
N THR A 26 -2.62 -9.85 -6.84
CA THR A 26 -2.78 -9.86 -5.38
C THR A 26 -1.90 -8.80 -4.76
N CYS A 27 -2.43 -8.06 -3.77
CA CYS A 27 -1.56 -7.22 -2.96
C CYS A 27 -0.87 -8.07 -1.91
N ARG A 28 0.44 -7.95 -1.87
CA ARG A 28 1.33 -8.63 -0.94
C ARG A 28 1.89 -7.61 0.06
N PRO A 29 2.07 -8.00 1.33
CA PRO A 29 2.57 -7.09 2.36
C PRO A 29 4.02 -6.67 2.06
N CYS A 30 4.37 -5.43 2.43
CA CYS A 30 5.71 -4.88 2.23
C CYS A 30 6.80 -5.73 2.88
N SER A 31 6.54 -6.33 4.05
CA SER A 31 7.50 -7.21 4.72
C SER A 31 7.93 -8.37 3.81
N THR A 32 7.00 -9.06 3.17
CA THR A 32 7.34 -10.14 2.23
C THR A 32 8.02 -9.61 0.98
N PHE A 33 7.56 -8.48 0.44
CA PHE A 33 8.14 -7.89 -0.78
C PHE A 33 9.56 -7.36 -0.57
N CYS A 34 9.84 -6.74 0.57
CA CYS A 34 11.14 -6.21 0.96
C CYS A 34 12.01 -7.26 1.68
N HIS A 35 11.68 -8.56 1.58
CA HIS A 35 12.42 -9.64 2.24
C HIS A 35 12.66 -9.41 3.75
N HIS A 36 11.68 -8.82 4.44
CA HIS A 36 11.69 -8.45 5.85
C HIS A 36 12.72 -7.38 6.23
N ASN A 37 13.33 -6.70 5.24
CA ASN A 37 14.22 -5.56 5.50
C ASN A 37 13.46 -4.28 5.85
N SER A 38 12.20 -4.17 5.41
CA SER A 38 11.34 -3.05 5.76
C SER A 38 9.88 -3.50 5.88
N PRO A 39 9.17 -3.12 6.96
CA PRO A 39 7.73 -3.31 7.06
C PRO A 39 6.95 -2.25 6.26
N VAL A 40 7.62 -1.20 5.77
CA VAL A 40 7.00 -0.04 5.11
C VAL A 40 7.54 0.11 3.69
N CYS A 41 6.64 0.17 2.72
CA CYS A 41 6.94 0.48 1.33
C CYS A 41 5.80 1.33 0.75
N LEU A 42 6.17 2.42 0.08
CA LEU A 42 5.28 3.51 -0.31
C LEU A 42 5.74 4.06 -1.66
N THR A 43 4.81 4.45 -2.50
CA THR A 43 5.11 5.28 -3.66
C THR A 43 5.45 6.72 -3.23
N ARG A 44 6.10 7.48 -4.09
CA ARG A 44 6.44 8.89 -3.82
C ARG A 44 5.20 9.73 -3.48
N ALA A 45 4.09 9.51 -4.19
CA ALA A 45 2.82 10.19 -3.91
C ALA A 45 2.19 9.79 -2.57
N GLU A 46 2.41 8.56 -2.10
CA GLU A 46 1.98 8.14 -0.76
C GLU A 46 2.85 8.75 0.33
N LEU A 47 4.17 8.80 0.10
CA LEU A 47 5.09 9.47 1.02
C LEU A 47 4.77 10.96 1.16
N GLU A 48 4.47 11.66 0.07
CA GLU A 48 4.08 13.08 0.13
C GLU A 48 2.76 13.28 0.88
N ARG A 49 1.76 12.41 0.68
CA ARG A 49 0.50 12.45 1.45
C ARG A 49 0.70 12.16 2.93
N ALA A 50 1.52 11.16 3.27
CA ALA A 50 1.85 10.83 4.65
C ALA A 50 2.64 11.95 5.34
N ARG A 51 3.48 12.67 4.61
CA ARG A 51 4.16 13.88 5.11
C ARG A 51 3.18 15.04 5.31
N GLY A 52 2.20 15.20 4.43
CA GLY A 52 1.19 16.26 4.53
C GLY A 52 0.15 16.03 5.62
N ASP A 53 -0.29 14.79 5.84
CA ASP A 53 -1.22 14.42 6.90
C ASP A 53 -0.85 13.06 7.53
N PRO A 54 0.08 13.06 8.51
CA PRO A 54 0.55 11.83 9.16
C PRO A 54 -0.53 11.12 9.97
N ARG A 55 -1.57 11.83 10.44
CA ARG A 55 -2.64 11.24 11.25
C ARG A 55 -3.61 10.43 10.39
N ARG A 56 -3.86 10.92 9.17
CA ARG A 56 -4.75 10.26 8.20
C ARG A 56 -4.05 9.17 7.40
N TYR A 57 -2.73 9.27 7.25
CA TYR A 57 -1.89 8.30 6.55
C TYR A 57 -0.71 7.86 7.41
N PRO A 58 -0.97 7.16 8.54
CA PRO A 58 0.08 6.68 9.41
C PRO A 58 0.95 5.67 8.67
N LEU A 59 2.27 5.79 8.85
CA LEU A 59 3.25 4.87 8.30
C LEU A 59 3.60 3.72 9.27
N GLN A 60 2.94 3.69 10.45
CA GLN A 60 3.01 2.65 11.48
C GLN A 60 1.67 2.55 12.22
#